data_AF-A0A158RPM6-F1
#
_entry.id   AF-A0A158RPM6-F1
#
_cell.length_a   1.000
_cell.length_b   1.000
_cell.length_c   1.000
_cell.angle_alpha   90.00
_cell.angle_beta   90.00
_cell.angle_gamma   90.00
#
_symmetry.space_group_name_H-M   'P 1'
#
loop_
_entity.id
_entity.type
_entity.pdbx_description
1 polymer ?
#
loop_
_entity_poly.entity_id
_entity_poly.type
_entity_poly.pdbx_seq_one_letter_code
_entity_poly.pdbx_strand_id
1 'polypeptide(L)' 'MEFLMTEKQKQFYWKKKRLVELKLQGLTHKQVREQLNEELREKGIKEVSLSYVKVYWHQFNKQQNG' A
#
# COMPACT_ATOMS: atom_id res chain seq x y z
N MET A 1 -14.35 21.90 4.62
CA MET A 1 -12.94 21.65 4.97
C MET A 1 -12.34 20.76 3.89
N GLU A 2 -11.70 21.36 2.88
CA GLU A 2 -10.87 20.60 1.95
C GLU A 2 -9.63 20.15 2.72
N PHE A 3 -9.54 18.85 3.04
CA PHE A 3 -8.31 18.27 3.55
C PHE A 3 -7.25 18.36 2.44
N LEU A 4 -6.47 19.44 2.42
CA LEU A 4 -5.24 19.52 1.65
C LEU A 4 -4.25 18.51 2.23
N MET A 5 -4.43 17.23 1.86
CA MET A 5 -3.42 16.23 2.15
C MET A 5 -2.11 16.69 1.54
N THR A 6 -1.08 16.78 2.37
CA THR A 6 0.28 17.04 1.89
C THR A 6 0.67 15.96 0.88
N GLU A 7 1.61 16.25 -0.03
CA GLU A 7 2.07 15.28 -1.01
C GLU A 7 2.52 13.96 -0.36
N LYS A 8 3.15 14.04 0.83
CA LYS A 8 3.51 12.87 1.63
C LYS A 8 2.30 12.06 2.09
N GLN A 9 1.22 12.71 2.52
CA GLN A 9 -0.01 12.03 2.90
C GLN A 9 -0.70 11.39 1.69
N LYS A 10 -0.74 12.09 0.55
CA LYS A 10 -1.26 11.53 -0.71
C LYS A 10 -0.50 10.28 -1.13
N GLN A 11 0.83 10.31 -1.08
CA GLN A 11 1.67 9.15 -1.39
C GLN A 11 1.42 7.98 -0.42
N PHE A 12 1.28 8.27 0.88
CA PHE A 12 1.03 7.24 1.88
C PHE A 12 -0.35 6.60 1.72
N TYR A 13 -1.38 7.42 1.45
CA TYR A 13 -2.72 6.94 1.15
C TYR A 13 -2.73 6.07 -0.12
N TRP A 14 -2.06 6.54 -1.17
CA TRP A 14 -1.95 5.81 -2.43
C TRP A 14 -1.28 4.43 -2.24
N LYS A 15 -0.14 4.37 -1.53
CA LYS A 15 0.54 3.10 -1.21
C LYS A 15 -0.37 2.09 -0.53
N LYS A 16 -1.11 2.56 0.47
CA LYS A 16 -2.02 1.76 1.27
C LYS A 16 -3.19 1.23 0.46
N LYS A 17 -3.83 2.11 -0.32
CA LYS A 17 -4.94 1.74 -1.20
C LYS A 17 -4.47 0.69 -2.21
N ARG A 18 -3.36 0.97 -2.89
CA ARG A 18 -2.83 0.10 -3.93
C ARG A 18 -2.46 -1.29 -3.41
N LEU A 19 -1.82 -1.36 -2.24
CA LEU A 19 -1.50 -2.62 -1.57
C LEU A 19 -2.76 -3.48 -1.34
N VAL A 20 -3.85 -2.86 -0.87
CA VAL A 20 -5.11 -3.57 -0.62
C VAL A 20 -5.73 -4.05 -1.94
N GLU A 21 -5.75 -3.20 -2.98
CA GLU A 21 -6.25 -3.60 -4.31
C GLU A 21 -5.50 -4.83 -4.85
N LEU A 22 -4.16 -4.82 -4.79
CA LEU A 22 -3.33 -5.95 -5.19
C LEU A 22 -3.59 -7.19 -4.32
N LYS A 23 -3.84 -7.01 -3.03
CA LYS A 23 -4.18 -8.11 -2.13
C LYS A 23 -5.53 -8.74 -2.41
N LEU A 24 -6.53 -7.91 -2.73
CA LEU A 24 -7.88 -8.36 -3.07
C LEU A 24 -7.92 -9.12 -4.41
N GLN A 25 -6.93 -8.92 -5.30
CA GLN A 25 -6.72 -9.74 -6.50
C GLN A 25 -6.18 -11.15 -6.19
N GLY A 26 -5.97 -11.50 -4.92
CA GLY A 26 -5.46 -12.81 -4.50
C GLY A 26 -3.93 -12.94 -4.55
N LEU A 27 -3.20 -11.83 -4.71
CA LEU A 27 -1.74 -11.85 -4.81
C LEU A 27 -1.05 -12.16 -3.47
N THR A 28 0.05 -12.91 -3.55
CA THR A 28 0.89 -13.20 -2.39
C THR A 28 1.59 -11.94 -1.88
N HIS A 29 2.06 -11.94 -0.62
CA HIS A 29 2.79 -10.78 -0.08
C HIS A 29 4.01 -10.39 -0.92
N LYS A 30 4.66 -11.37 -1.54
CA LYS A 30 5.83 -11.15 -2.40
C LYS A 30 5.43 -10.47 -3.71
N GLN A 31 4.43 -10.98 -4.41
CA GLN A 31 3.91 -10.39 -5.65
C GLN A 31 3.37 -8.97 -5.44
N VAL A 32 2.62 -8.74 -4.36
CA VAL A 32 2.14 -7.40 -4.00
C VAL A 32 3.29 -6.42 -3.80
N ARG A 33 4.37 -6.85 -3.12
CA ARG A 33 5.56 -6.00 -2.93
C ARG A 33 6.23 -5.70 -4.28
N GLU A 34 6.41 -6.71 -5.12
CA GLU A 34 7.08 -6.55 -6.42
C GLU A 34 6.32 -5.56 -7.31
N GLN A 35 5.03 -5.77 -7.53
CA GLN A 35 4.20 -4.85 -8.32
C GLN A 35 4.11 -3.46 -7.71
N LEU A 36 3.88 -3.35 -6.40
CA LEU A 36 3.80 -2.05 -5.73
C LEU A 36 5.12 -1.29 -5.84
N ASN A 37 6.28 -1.97 -5.74
CA ASN A 37 7.58 -1.30 -5.88
C ASN A 37 7.86 -0.87 -7.31
N GLU A 38 7.41 -1.64 -8.31
CA GLU A 38 7.51 -1.26 -9.71
C GLU A 38 6.75 0.06 -9.97
N GLU A 39 5.48 0.12 -9.55
CA GLU A 39 4.68 1.34 -9.68
C GLU A 39 5.23 2.53 -8.86
N LEU A 40 5.81 2.26 -7.68
CA LEU A 40 6.46 3.28 -6.86
C LEU A 40 7.70 3.85 -7.54
N ARG A 41 8.48 2.99 -8.21
CA ARG A 41 9.68 3.40 -8.94
C ARG A 41 9.32 4.28 -10.13
N GLU A 42 8.28 3.92 -10.88
CA GLU A 42 7.75 4.74 -11.98
C GLU A 42 7.29 6.13 -11.52
N LYS A 43 6.79 6.22 -10.28
CA LYS A 43 6.35 7.48 -9.67
C LYS A 43 7.47 8.26 -8.96
N GLY A 44 8.71 7.75 -8.94
CA GLY A 44 9.81 8.36 -8.19
C GLY A 44 9.62 8.32 -6.66
N ILE A 45 8.80 7.39 -6.17
CA ILE A 45 8.47 7.27 -4.75
C ILE A 45 9.30 6.13 -4.13
N LYS A 46 9.71 6.29 -2.87
CA LYS A 46 10.45 5.28 -2.12
C LYS A 46 9.69 3.95 -2.03
N GLU A 47 10.39 2.88 -2.42
CA GLU A 47 9.96 1.48 -2.36
C GLU A 47 9.59 1.04 -0.93
N VAL A 48 8.80 -0.04 -0.84
CA VAL A 48 8.38 -0.66 0.42
C VAL A 48 9.04 -2.03 0.63
N SER A 49 9.18 -2.39 1.90
CA SER A 49 9.68 -3.70 2.32
C SER A 49 8.56 -4.74 2.35
N LEU A 50 8.93 -6.02 2.33
CA LEU A 50 7.96 -7.10 2.50
C LEU A 50 7.23 -7.03 3.86
N SER A 51 7.95 -6.60 4.91
CA SER A 51 7.38 -6.41 6.24
C SER A 51 6.29 -5.34 6.26
N TYR A 52 6.46 -4.25 5.50
CA TYR A 52 5.43 -3.23 5.34
C TYR A 52 4.13 -3.83 4.79
N VAL A 53 4.25 -4.67 3.75
CA VAL A 53 3.10 -5.34 3.14
C VAL A 53 2.38 -6.26 4.14
N LYS A 54 3.13 -7.07 4.90
CA LYS A 54 2.57 -7.98 5.91
C LYS A 54 1.86 -7.23 7.04
N VAL A 55 2.50 -6.23 7.62
CA VAL A 55 1.96 -5.45 8.75
C VAL A 55 0.70 -4.72 8.32
N TYR A 56 0.73 -4.05 7.17
CA TYR A 56 -0.42 -3.27 6.72
C TYR A 56 -1.61 -4.15 6.33
N TRP A 57 -1.37 -5.28 5.66
CA TRP A 57 -2.42 -6.24 5.35
C TRP A 57 -3.06 -6.83 6.62
N HIS A 58 -2.24 -7.17 7.61
CA HIS A 58 -2.74 -7.65 8.91
C HIS A 58 -3.61 -6.59 9.62
N GLN A 59 -3.17 -5.33 9.63
CA GLN A 59 -3.95 -4.22 10.19
C GLN A 59 -5.28 -4.02 9.45
N PHE A 60 -5.28 -4.08 8.12
CA PHE A 60 -6.48 -3.95 7.31
C PHE A 60 -7.48 -5.07 7.62
N ASN A 61 -7.03 -6.32 7.67
CA ASN A 61 -7.88 -7.45 8.02
C ASN A 61 -8.45 -7.34 9.44
N LYS A 62 -7.67 -6.83 10.40
CA LYS A 62 -8.15 -6.60 11.77
C LYS A 62 -9.25 -5.53 11.82
N GLN A 63 -9.18 -4.50 10.98
CA GLN A 63 -10.20 -3.45 10.89
C GLN A 63 -11.49 -3.89 10.18
N GLN A 64 -11.40 -4.86 9.25
CA GLN A 64 -12.59 -5.39 8.56
C GLN A 64 -13.34 -6.44 9.38
N ASN A 65 -12.66 -7.10 10.32
CA ASN A 65 -13.24 -8.15 11.19
C ASN A 65 -13.50 -7.67 12.62
N GLY A 66 -13.48 -6.35 12.86
CA GLY A 66 -13.68 -5.72 14.16
C GLY A 66 -14.92 -4.85 14.22
#